data_AF-A0A8S1V9P3-F1
#
_entry.id   AF-A0A8S1V9P3-F1
#
_cell.length_a   1.000
_cell.length_b   1.000
_cell.length_c   1.000
_cell.angle_alpha   90.00
_cell.angle_beta   90.00
_cell.angle_gamma   90.00
#
_symmetry.space_group_name_H-M   'P 1'
#
loop_
_entity.id
_entity.type
_entity.pdbx_description
1 polymer ?
#
loop_
_entity_poly.entity_id
_entity_poly.type
_entity_poly.pdbx_seq_one_letter_code
_entity_poly.pdbx_strand_id
1 'polypeptide(L)'
;MYKVELVDSSEFKDRSKYYKHLLQTYFQWSFLKYFVYTIIWLIGGRISILYSMQGLYVIITGFALIFTNLGTREKGTLSAYSIFNKGYKKLMGQMTEEDVANMYNMGGVKKKKDDQSDDDDDDKISKDFEGLSMEQMMAKLSKLGNKQCFCNSGRKYKKCHYYIHQRIKQQEDEDRRKGIKQN
;
A
#
# COMPACT_ATOMS: atom_id res chain seq x y z
N MET A 1 24.89 24.90 -5.15
CA MET A 1 25.85 24.41 -6.17
C MET A 1 26.40 23.08 -5.68
N TYR A 2 26.08 21.98 -6.34
CA TYR A 2 26.69 20.68 -6.03
C TYR A 2 28.05 20.60 -6.74
N LYS A 3 29.10 20.34 -5.96
CA LYS A 3 30.45 20.11 -6.49
C LYS A 3 30.49 18.66 -6.97
N VAL A 4 30.45 18.48 -8.28
CA VAL A 4 30.63 17.17 -8.91
C VAL A 4 32.13 16.92 -9.01
N GLU A 5 32.66 16.06 -8.15
CA GLU A 5 34.03 15.57 -8.26
C GLU A 5 34.07 14.43 -9.30
N LEU A 6 34.94 14.58 -10.29
CA LEU A 6 35.17 13.59 -11.34
C LEU A 6 36.02 12.46 -10.74
N VAL A 7 35.36 11.35 -10.42
CA VAL A 7 36.02 10.11 -9.98
C VAL A 7 36.71 9.47 -11.19
N ASP A 8 37.99 9.13 -11.04
CA ASP A 8 38.80 8.53 -12.10
C ASP A 8 38.28 7.14 -12.49
N SER A 9 38.21 6.90 -13.80
CA SER A 9 37.70 5.67 -14.43
C SER A 9 38.47 4.41 -14.01
N SER A 10 39.73 4.57 -13.59
CA SER A 10 40.61 3.49 -13.13
C SER A 10 40.09 2.79 -11.86
N GLU A 11 39.49 3.52 -10.92
CA GLU A 11 38.95 2.97 -9.66
C GLU A 11 37.75 2.01 -9.88
N PHE A 12 37.00 2.17 -10.97
CA PHE A 12 35.87 1.30 -11.28
C PHE A 12 36.31 -0.10 -11.73
N LYS A 13 37.49 -0.20 -12.37
CA LYS A 13 38.01 -1.48 -12.88
C LYS A 13 38.43 -2.39 -11.73
N ASP A 14 39.06 -1.85 -10.69
CA ASP A 14 39.44 -2.60 -9.49
C ASP A 14 38.23 -3.01 -8.65
N ARG A 15 37.26 -2.11 -8.49
CA ARG A 15 35.97 -2.45 -7.84
C ARG A 15 35.26 -3.61 -8.56
N SER A 16 35.23 -3.62 -9.89
CA SER A 16 34.58 -4.69 -10.65
C SER A 16 35.20 -6.08 -10.41
N LYS A 17 36.53 -6.13 -10.22
CA LYS A 17 37.27 -7.37 -9.97
C LYS A 17 37.02 -7.89 -8.55
N TYR A 18 36.92 -6.97 -7.59
CA TYR A 18 36.54 -7.27 -6.20
C TYR A 18 35.12 -7.85 -6.10
N TYR A 19 34.13 -7.23 -6.76
CA TYR A 19 32.75 -7.75 -6.77
C TYR A 19 32.64 -9.12 -7.45
N LYS A 20 33.39 -9.36 -8.53
CA LYS A 20 33.44 -10.68 -9.18
C LYS A 20 33.91 -11.77 -8.22
N HIS A 21 34.98 -11.52 -7.45
CA HIS A 21 35.50 -12.49 -6.50
C HIS A 21 34.55 -12.74 -5.32
N LEU A 22 33.89 -11.69 -4.82
CA LEU A 22 32.85 -11.82 -3.79
C LEU A 22 31.61 -12.59 -4.27
N LEU A 23 31.15 -12.33 -5.49
CA LEU A 23 30.03 -13.06 -6.09
C LEU A 23 30.40 -14.53 -6.29
N GLN A 24 31.63 -14.82 -6.73
CA GLN A 24 32.09 -16.17 -6.99
C GLN A 24 32.23 -16.99 -5.71
N THR A 25 32.78 -16.40 -4.63
CA THR A 25 32.84 -17.09 -3.33
C THR A 25 31.46 -17.27 -2.71
N TYR A 26 30.58 -16.27 -2.80
CA TYR A 26 29.20 -16.39 -2.33
C TYR A 26 28.42 -17.48 -3.07
N PHE A 27 28.59 -17.55 -4.39
CA PHE A 27 27.97 -18.57 -5.23
C PHE A 27 28.46 -19.98 -4.86
N GLN A 28 29.77 -20.15 -4.66
CA GLN A 28 30.35 -21.43 -4.26
C GLN A 28 29.90 -21.87 -2.85
N TRP A 29 29.82 -20.95 -1.89
CA TRP A 29 29.34 -21.26 -0.54
C TRP A 29 27.84 -21.59 -0.51
N SER A 30 27.03 -20.89 -1.30
CA SER A 30 25.61 -21.20 -1.44
C SER A 30 25.42 -22.58 -2.09
N PHE A 31 26.16 -22.86 -3.16
CA PHE A 31 26.13 -24.18 -3.82
C PHE A 31 26.50 -25.32 -2.88
N LEU A 32 27.58 -25.16 -2.09
CA LEU A 32 28.02 -26.19 -1.16
C LEU A 32 26.96 -26.51 -0.09
N LYS A 33 26.26 -25.50 0.43
CA LYS A 33 25.17 -25.69 1.40
C LYS A 33 24.07 -26.56 0.81
N TYR A 34 23.57 -26.21 -0.37
CA TYR A 34 22.51 -27.00 -1.02
C TYR A 34 22.97 -28.40 -1.38
N PHE A 35 24.23 -28.56 -1.82
CA PHE A 35 24.81 -29.86 -2.09
C PHE A 35 24.82 -30.76 -0.84
N VAL A 36 25.26 -30.24 0.31
CA VAL A 36 25.23 -30.97 1.58
C VAL A 36 23.80 -31.38 1.96
N TYR A 37 22.81 -30.48 1.84
CA TYR A 37 21.42 -30.82 2.09
C TYR A 37 20.91 -31.93 1.17
N THR A 38 21.26 -31.90 -0.12
CA THR A 38 20.89 -32.97 -1.07
C THR A 38 21.52 -34.30 -0.69
N ILE A 39 22.80 -34.33 -0.27
CA ILE A 39 23.45 -35.55 0.18
C ILE A 39 22.78 -36.13 1.44
N ILE A 40 22.48 -35.27 2.43
CA ILE A 40 21.76 -35.69 3.65
C ILE A 40 20.38 -36.26 3.29
N TRP A 41 19.67 -35.61 2.37
CA TRP A 41 18.37 -36.08 1.90
C TRP A 41 18.48 -37.45 1.19
N LEU A 42 19.47 -37.65 0.31
CA LEU A 42 19.68 -38.95 -0.35
C LEU A 42 20.01 -40.06 0.65
N ILE A 43 20.84 -39.77 1.66
CA ILE A 43 21.15 -40.72 2.73
C ILE A 43 19.89 -41.09 3.52
N GLY A 44 19.08 -40.09 3.91
CA GLY A 44 17.80 -40.31 4.57
C GLY A 44 16.83 -41.16 3.74
N GLY A 45 16.78 -40.93 2.42
CA GLY A 45 15.99 -41.73 1.50
C GLY A 45 16.46 -43.19 1.44
N ARG A 46 17.78 -43.43 1.38
CA ARG A 46 18.34 -44.79 1.44
C ARG A 46 17.99 -45.51 2.73
N ILE A 47 18.13 -44.84 3.87
CA ILE A 47 17.75 -45.38 5.18
C ILE A 47 16.26 -45.75 5.20
N SER A 48 15.41 -44.87 4.68
CA SER A 48 13.97 -45.11 4.63
C SER A 48 13.58 -46.36 3.83
N ILE A 49 14.26 -46.63 2.70
CA ILE A 49 14.06 -47.85 1.90
C ILE A 49 14.46 -49.10 2.71
N LEU A 50 15.57 -49.05 3.45
CA LEU A 50 16.02 -50.17 4.29
C LEU A 50 14.98 -50.55 5.35
N TYR A 51 14.30 -49.56 5.92
CA TYR A 51 13.23 -49.76 6.90
C TYR A 51 11.83 -49.94 6.27
N SER A 52 11.71 -50.01 4.95
CA SER A 52 10.42 -50.10 4.22
C SER A 52 9.45 -48.93 4.49
N MET A 53 9.97 -47.75 4.84
CA MET A 53 9.21 -46.55 5.19
C MET A 53 9.24 -45.47 4.11
N GLN A 54 9.54 -45.82 2.85
CA GLN A 54 9.75 -44.87 1.76
C GLN A 54 8.57 -43.90 1.54
N GLY A 55 7.34 -44.38 1.72
CA GLY A 55 6.13 -43.57 1.56
C GLY A 55 6.07 -42.43 2.58
N LEU A 56 6.30 -42.74 3.87
CA LEU A 56 6.31 -41.74 4.95
C LEU A 56 7.43 -40.72 4.75
N TYR A 57 8.60 -41.17 4.31
CA TYR A 57 9.73 -40.29 4.05
C TYR A 57 9.44 -39.26 2.95
N VAL A 58 8.81 -39.69 1.85
CA VAL A 58 8.41 -38.78 0.76
C VAL A 58 7.34 -37.80 1.23
N ILE A 59 6.35 -38.26 1.99
CA ILE A 59 5.28 -37.40 2.52
C ILE A 59 5.87 -36.32 3.44
N ILE A 60 6.70 -36.71 4.41
CA ILE A 60 7.34 -35.78 5.35
C ILE A 60 8.25 -34.80 4.60
N THR A 61 9.03 -35.29 3.63
CA THR A 61 9.85 -34.42 2.76
C THR A 61 8.98 -33.40 2.02
N GLY A 62 7.85 -33.84 1.45
CA GLY A 62 6.92 -32.95 0.74
C GLY A 62 6.37 -31.85 1.64
N PHE A 63 5.91 -32.20 2.84
CA PHE A 63 5.48 -31.20 3.83
C PHE A 63 6.61 -30.25 4.23
N ALA A 64 7.80 -30.77 4.50
CA ALA A 64 8.96 -29.94 4.84
C ALA A 64 9.30 -28.96 3.72
N LEU A 65 9.26 -29.39 2.46
CA LEU A 65 9.47 -28.51 1.29
C LEU A 65 8.39 -27.45 1.17
N ILE A 66 7.12 -27.80 1.39
CA ILE A 66 6.01 -26.85 1.41
C ILE A 66 6.28 -25.80 2.49
N PHE A 67 6.46 -26.20 3.75
CA PHE A 67 6.66 -25.26 4.86
C PHE A 67 7.92 -24.40 4.71
N THR A 68 9.02 -24.95 4.19
CA THR A 68 10.24 -24.17 3.91
C THR A 68 10.08 -23.25 2.70
N ASN A 69 9.10 -23.49 1.83
CA ASN A 69 8.77 -22.65 0.69
C ASN A 69 7.64 -21.65 0.98
N LEU A 70 6.94 -21.76 2.12
CA LEU A 70 5.95 -20.78 2.60
C LEU A 70 6.66 -19.49 3.08
N GLY A 71 7.19 -18.72 2.13
CA GLY A 71 7.74 -17.39 2.36
C GLY A 71 6.74 -16.29 2.02
N THR A 72 7.02 -15.06 2.49
CA THR A 72 6.31 -13.87 2.04
C THR A 72 6.67 -13.59 0.58
N ARG A 73 5.68 -13.74 -0.28
CA ARG A 73 5.86 -13.61 -1.73
C ARG A 73 5.86 -12.13 -2.13
N GLU A 74 6.85 -11.70 -2.90
CA GLU A 74 6.84 -10.35 -3.47
C GLU A 74 5.65 -10.16 -4.43
N LYS A 75 4.96 -9.02 -4.28
CA LYS A 75 3.84 -8.62 -5.13
C LYS A 75 4.31 -8.60 -6.60
N GLY A 76 3.63 -9.32 -7.49
CA GLY A 76 3.94 -9.37 -8.93
C GLY A 76 4.76 -10.57 -9.42
N THR A 77 5.20 -11.47 -8.55
CA THR A 77 5.84 -12.73 -8.98
C THR A 77 4.79 -13.72 -9.54
N LEU A 78 5.20 -14.76 -10.27
CA LEU A 78 4.30 -15.78 -10.83
C LEU A 78 3.75 -16.69 -9.71
N SER A 79 2.43 -16.80 -9.58
CA SER A 79 1.75 -17.86 -8.82
C SER A 79 1.02 -18.79 -9.78
N ALA A 80 0.70 -20.01 -9.35
CA ALA A 80 -0.12 -20.94 -10.14
C ALA A 80 -1.44 -20.29 -10.60
N TYR A 81 -1.99 -19.38 -9.79
CA TYR A 81 -3.23 -18.65 -10.08
C TYR A 81 -3.04 -17.47 -11.05
N SER A 82 -1.80 -17.04 -11.30
CA SER A 82 -1.47 -15.91 -12.17
C SER A 82 -1.71 -16.21 -13.65
N ILE A 83 -1.72 -17.51 -14.01
CA ILE A 83 -2.12 -17.99 -15.33
C ILE A 83 -3.55 -17.54 -15.66
N PHE A 84 -4.42 -17.48 -14.65
CA PHE A 84 -5.82 -17.08 -14.79
C PHE A 84 -6.09 -15.62 -14.42
N ASN A 85 -5.13 -14.94 -13.78
CA ASN A 85 -5.27 -13.57 -13.29
C ASN A 85 -4.14 -12.68 -13.80
N LYS A 86 -4.26 -12.24 -15.06
CA LYS A 86 -3.31 -11.32 -15.70
C LYS A 86 -3.26 -10.00 -14.93
N GLY A 87 -2.07 -9.63 -14.45
CA GLY A 87 -1.84 -8.41 -13.68
C GLY A 87 -1.96 -8.59 -12.16
N TYR A 88 -2.05 -9.84 -11.66
CA TYR A 88 -1.97 -10.15 -10.23
C TYR A 88 -2.94 -9.34 -9.35
N LYS A 89 -4.11 -8.99 -9.91
CA LYS A 89 -5.08 -8.17 -9.20
C LYS A 89 -5.65 -8.94 -8.03
N LYS A 90 -5.80 -8.29 -6.88
CA LYS A 90 -6.43 -8.89 -5.72
C LYS A 90 -7.84 -9.37 -6.08
N LEU A 91 -8.14 -10.62 -5.72
CA LEU A 91 -9.47 -11.19 -5.96
C LEU A 91 -10.49 -10.48 -5.09
N MET A 92 -11.65 -10.16 -5.66
CA MET A 92 -12.75 -9.55 -4.94
C MET A 92 -13.20 -10.52 -3.83
N GLY A 93 -13.12 -10.10 -2.56
CA GLY A 93 -13.45 -10.92 -1.40
C GLY A 93 -12.25 -11.55 -0.66
N GLN A 94 -11.02 -11.46 -1.19
CA GLN A 94 -9.83 -11.87 -0.43
C GLN A 94 -9.51 -10.81 0.63
N MET A 95 -9.65 -11.13 1.91
CA MET A 95 -9.23 -10.23 2.99
C MET A 95 -7.70 -10.29 3.12
N THR A 96 -7.03 -9.15 2.92
CA THR A 96 -5.61 -9.01 3.25
C THR A 96 -5.43 -8.58 4.69
N GLU A 97 -4.24 -8.82 5.26
CA GLU A 97 -3.89 -8.34 6.60
C GLU A 97 -4.16 -6.84 6.77
N GLU A 98 -3.92 -6.05 5.72
CA GLU A 98 -4.27 -4.63 5.65
C GLU A 98 -5.79 -4.38 5.79
N ASP A 99 -6.64 -5.21 5.19
CA ASP A 99 -8.09 -5.06 5.31
C ASP A 99 -8.56 -5.44 6.70
N VAL A 100 -8.01 -6.53 7.24
CA VAL A 100 -8.31 -7.02 8.59
C VAL A 100 -7.88 -5.98 9.62
N ALA A 101 -6.68 -5.41 9.46
CA ALA A 101 -6.22 -4.30 10.27
C ALA A 101 -7.12 -3.06 10.12
N ASN A 102 -7.62 -2.76 8.91
CA ASN A 102 -8.56 -1.66 8.69
C ASN A 102 -9.92 -1.89 9.36
N MET A 103 -10.39 -3.14 9.41
CA MET A 103 -11.61 -3.53 10.13
C MET A 103 -11.43 -3.35 11.64
N TYR A 104 -10.31 -3.82 12.20
CA TYR A 104 -10.01 -3.64 13.62
C TYR A 104 -9.77 -2.17 13.99
N ASN A 105 -9.22 -1.36 13.09
CA ASN A 105 -8.91 0.05 13.33
C ASN A 105 -10.06 1.02 12.97
N MET A 106 -11.28 0.52 12.68
CA MET A 106 -12.46 1.34 12.31
C MET A 106 -12.12 2.54 11.39
N GLY A 107 -11.34 2.30 10.33
CA GLY A 107 -11.00 3.34 9.34
C GLY A 107 -9.79 4.23 9.65
N GLY A 108 -8.90 3.82 10.57
CA GLY A 108 -7.77 4.61 11.04
C GLY A 108 -6.42 4.50 10.31
N VAL A 109 -6.31 3.86 9.14
CA VAL A 109 -5.02 3.77 8.41
C VAL A 109 -5.08 4.51 7.08
N LYS A 110 -4.15 5.47 6.89
CA LYS A 110 -3.93 6.17 5.63
C LYS A 110 -3.61 5.14 4.54
N LYS A 111 -4.43 5.07 3.48
CA LYS A 111 -4.08 4.38 2.24
C LYS A 111 -2.67 4.83 1.82
N LYS A 112 -1.74 3.90 1.62
CA LYS A 112 -0.58 4.18 0.77
C LYS A 112 -1.14 4.45 -0.63
N LYS A 113 -0.70 5.57 -1.21
CA LYS A 113 -1.04 5.98 -2.57
C LYS A 113 -0.29 5.06 -3.52
N ASP A 114 -0.98 4.02 -3.94
CA ASP A 114 -0.60 3.19 -5.06
C ASP A 114 -1.55 3.60 -6.19
N ASP A 115 -0.96 4.27 -7.19
CA ASP A 115 -1.50 4.57 -8.52
C ASP A 115 -2.45 5.78 -8.72
N GLN A 116 -1.87 6.78 -9.39
CA GLN A 116 -2.46 7.75 -10.33
C GLN A 116 -3.42 8.84 -9.82
N SER A 117 -2.97 10.09 -9.95
CA SER A 117 -3.72 11.36 -10.18
C SER A 117 -4.97 11.58 -9.32
N ASP A 118 -5.02 12.53 -8.38
CA ASP A 118 -5.12 13.96 -8.67
C ASP A 118 -4.71 14.75 -7.41
N ASP A 119 -3.54 15.40 -7.42
CA ASP A 119 -3.13 16.35 -6.36
C ASP A 119 -3.21 17.82 -6.83
N ASP A 120 -3.97 18.10 -7.90
CA ASP A 120 -4.16 19.45 -8.46
C ASP A 120 -5.53 20.08 -8.09
N ASP A 121 -6.05 19.82 -6.88
CA ASP A 121 -7.39 20.30 -6.46
C ASP A 121 -7.37 21.45 -5.43
N ASP A 122 -6.19 21.96 -5.04
CA ASP A 122 -6.09 23.08 -4.10
C ASP A 122 -6.57 24.42 -4.72
N ASP A 123 -6.54 24.56 -6.05
CA ASP A 123 -6.93 25.79 -6.77
C ASP A 123 -8.38 25.80 -7.30
N LYS A 124 -9.17 24.73 -7.12
CA LYS A 124 -10.55 24.64 -7.66
C LYS A 124 -11.66 25.13 -6.72
N ILE A 125 -11.39 25.25 -5.42
CA ILE A 125 -12.45 25.58 -4.44
C ILE A 125 -13.07 26.97 -4.67
N SER A 126 -12.31 27.94 -5.20
CA SER A 126 -12.82 29.30 -5.46
C SER A 126 -13.80 29.36 -6.62
N LYS A 127 -13.54 28.60 -7.71
CA LYS A 127 -14.38 28.58 -8.91
C LYS A 127 -15.69 27.79 -8.71
N ASP A 128 -15.71 26.86 -7.77
CA ASP A 128 -16.84 25.96 -7.52
C ASP A 128 -18.01 26.58 -6.74
N PHE A 129 -17.90 27.85 -6.32
CA PHE A 129 -18.89 28.57 -5.51
C PHE A 129 -19.45 29.85 -6.14
N GLU A 130 -18.87 30.35 -7.24
CA GLU A 130 -19.41 31.50 -7.96
C GLU A 130 -20.74 31.14 -8.63
N GLY A 131 -21.83 31.78 -8.22
CA GLY A 131 -23.17 31.63 -8.83
C GLY A 131 -24.07 30.53 -8.26
N LEU A 132 -23.67 29.83 -7.18
CA LEU A 132 -24.56 28.86 -6.51
C LEU A 132 -25.53 29.53 -5.54
N SER A 133 -26.77 29.03 -5.51
CA SER A 133 -27.74 29.43 -4.48
C SER A 133 -27.24 29.02 -3.09
N MET A 134 -27.64 29.77 -2.05
CA MET A 134 -27.26 29.49 -0.67
C MET A 134 -27.58 28.05 -0.24
N GLU A 135 -28.64 27.46 -0.77
CA GLU A 135 -29.03 26.08 -0.49
C GLU A 135 -28.04 25.06 -1.08
N GLN A 136 -27.62 25.26 -2.34
CA GLN A 136 -26.64 24.39 -2.99
C GLN A 136 -25.25 24.54 -2.37
N MET A 137 -24.90 25.75 -1.95
CA MET A 137 -23.68 26.05 -1.21
C MET A 137 -23.66 25.24 0.11
N MET A 138 -24.77 25.22 0.83
CA MET A 138 -24.92 24.51 2.11
C MET A 138 -24.88 22.98 1.99
N ALA A 139 -25.40 22.41 0.90
CA ALA A 139 -25.25 20.98 0.63
C ALA A 139 -23.78 20.57 0.46
N LYS A 140 -23.00 21.37 -0.27
CA LYS A 140 -21.54 21.18 -0.41
C LYS A 140 -20.80 21.42 0.91
N LEU A 141 -21.26 22.35 1.74
CA LEU A 141 -20.66 22.73 3.04
C LEU A 141 -20.60 21.58 4.06
N SER A 142 -21.58 20.66 4.05
CA SER A 142 -21.54 19.45 4.88
C SER A 142 -20.30 18.57 4.62
N LYS A 143 -19.76 18.61 3.40
CA LYS A 143 -18.56 17.86 2.97
C LYS A 143 -17.24 18.62 3.18
N LEU A 144 -17.29 19.90 3.56
CA LEU A 144 -16.13 20.80 3.63
C LEU A 144 -15.51 20.91 5.03
N GLY A 145 -16.06 20.30 6.07
CA GLY A 145 -15.66 20.55 7.47
C GLY A 145 -14.14 20.44 7.75
N ASN A 146 -13.47 19.45 7.17
CA ASN A 146 -12.02 19.24 7.35
C ASN A 146 -11.13 19.89 6.28
N LYS A 147 -11.70 20.48 5.22
CA LYS A 147 -10.97 21.13 4.13
C LYS A 147 -10.50 22.54 4.54
N GLN A 148 -9.52 23.09 3.82
CA GLN A 148 -9.05 24.45 4.04
C GLN A 148 -10.17 25.46 3.77
N CYS A 149 -10.27 26.49 4.61
CA CYS A 149 -11.30 27.50 4.48
C CYS A 149 -11.04 28.38 3.24
N PHE A 150 -12.10 28.78 2.53
CA PHE A 150 -12.04 29.60 1.31
C PHE A 150 -11.49 31.03 1.54
N CYS A 151 -11.45 31.51 2.79
CA CYS A 151 -10.91 32.83 3.11
C CYS A 151 -9.38 32.89 3.17
N ASN A 152 -8.68 31.86 2.67
CA ASN A 152 -7.23 31.73 2.66
C ASN A 152 -6.53 31.94 4.01
N SER A 153 -7.27 31.79 5.12
CA SER A 153 -6.75 31.95 6.48
C SER A 153 -5.80 30.82 6.93
N GLY A 154 -5.55 29.81 6.09
CA GLY A 154 -4.80 28.60 6.42
C GLY A 154 -5.47 27.71 7.47
N ARG A 155 -6.67 28.05 7.95
CA ARG A 155 -7.42 27.29 8.95
C ARG A 155 -8.45 26.37 8.28
N LYS A 156 -8.76 25.24 8.93
CA LYS A 156 -9.84 24.33 8.49
C LYS A 156 -11.19 25.05 8.53
N TYR A 157 -12.07 24.76 7.56
CA TYR A 157 -13.39 25.38 7.42
C TYR A 157 -14.22 25.31 8.72
N LYS A 158 -14.26 24.15 9.39
CA LYS A 158 -14.95 23.97 10.68
C LYS A 158 -14.48 24.88 11.81
N LYS A 159 -13.24 25.37 11.74
CA LYS A 159 -12.63 26.26 12.74
C LYS A 159 -12.66 27.74 12.33
N CYS A 160 -13.13 28.06 11.11
CA CYS A 160 -13.10 29.41 10.58
C CYS A 160 -14.51 29.96 10.34
N HIS A 161 -15.21 29.52 9.28
CA HIS A 161 -16.49 30.11 8.88
C HIS A 161 -17.72 29.24 9.18
N TYR A 162 -17.52 28.00 9.61
CA TYR A 162 -18.63 27.05 9.86
C TYR A 162 -19.73 27.59 10.77
N TYR A 163 -19.38 28.15 11.94
CA TYR A 163 -20.36 28.69 12.90
C TYR A 163 -21.02 29.99 12.42
N ILE A 164 -20.38 30.74 11.52
CA ILE A 164 -20.96 31.96 10.96
C ILE A 164 -22.06 31.58 9.98
N HIS A 165 -21.77 30.67 9.05
CA HIS A 165 -22.76 30.15 8.10
C HIS A 165 -23.93 29.43 8.79
N GLN A 166 -23.67 28.72 9.90
CA GLN A 166 -24.72 28.07 10.69
C GLN A 166 -25.70 29.08 11.29
N ARG A 167 -25.20 30.22 11.79
CA ARG A 167 -26.03 31.29 12.36
C ARG A 167 -26.87 32.02 11.30
N ILE A 168 -26.29 32.31 10.14
CA ILE A 168 -27.01 32.93 9.02
C ILE A 168 -28.20 32.05 8.61
N LYS A 169 -28.00 30.73 8.52
CA LYS A 169 -29.08 29.80 8.21
C LYS A 169 -30.20 29.81 9.26
N GLN A 170 -29.84 29.84 10.54
CA GLN A 170 -30.82 29.91 11.63
C GLN A 170 -31.67 31.18 11.52
N GLN A 171 -31.05 32.32 11.21
CA GLN A 171 -31.77 33.58 10.99
C GLN A 171 -32.69 33.51 9.77
N GLU A 172 -32.21 32.99 8.63
CA GLU A 172 -33.06 32.80 7.44
C GLU A 172 -34.24 31.85 7.70
N ASP A 173 -34.05 30.78 8.46
CA ASP A 173 -35.11 29.84 8.83
C ASP A 173 -36.13 30.49 9.78
N GLU A 174 -35.67 31.34 10.70
CA GLU A 174 -36.54 32.14 11.57
C GLU A 174 -37.34 33.19 10.79
N ASP A 175 -36.70 33.88 9.85
CA ASP A 175 -37.35 34.89 9.02
C ASP A 175 -38.34 34.26 8.04
N ARG A 176 -38.03 33.10 7.45
CA ARG A 176 -38.99 32.28 6.69
C ARG A 176 -40.20 31.92 7.56
N ARG A 177 -39.98 31.45 8.80
CA ARG A 177 -41.07 31.10 9.73
C ARG A 177 -41.93 32.31 10.11
N LYS A 178 -41.34 33.50 10.26
CA LYS A 178 -42.07 34.73 10.56
C LYS A 178 -42.85 35.24 9.35
N GLY A 179 -42.28 35.17 8.15
CA GLY A 179 -42.97 35.53 6.89
C GLY A 179 -44.16 34.64 6.58
N ILE A 180 -44.09 33.34 6.91
CA ILE A 180 -45.23 32.41 6.80
C ILE A 180 -46.36 32.75 7.79
N LYS A 181 -46.05 33.38 8.93
CA LYS A 181 -47.04 33.75 9.95
C LYS A 181 -47.73 35.11 9.69
N GLN A 182 -47.26 35.89 8.72
CA GLN A 182 -47.82 37.21 8.38
C GLN A 182 -48.74 37.18 7.14
N ASN A 183 -48.84 36.03 6.46
CA ASN A 183 -49.85 35.73 5.45
C ASN A 183 -50.94 34.83 6.06
#